data_AF-A0AA96QS21-F1
#
_entry.id   AF-A0AA96QS21-F1
#
_cell.length_a   1.000
_cell.length_b   1.000
_cell.length_c   1.000
_cell.angle_alpha   90.00
_cell.angle_beta   90.00
_cell.angle_gamma   90.00
#
_symmetry.space_group_name_H-M   'P 1'
#
loop_
_entity.id
_entity.type
_entity.pdbx_description
1 polymer ?
#
loop_
_entity_poly.entity_id
_entity_poly.type
_entity_poly.pdbx_seq_one_letter_code
_entity_poly.pdbx_strand_id
1 'polypeptide(L)'
;MRISQRTPDSGTTGPGRVDPIDALHLLRRIGFGGGRLFGARGNTTALHYRRSWRGVSDVVLVYSENDAEAYRADDPLQVDGDPLDLACRPDLLCEVVGTVAEVVAEVTTWPVDSTLPRDSESGRPAPGSTGMTAPQPIAQDHRDRCG
;
A
#
# COMPACT_ATOMS: atom_id res chain seq x y z
N MET A 1 -15.86 62.99 3.45
CA MET A 1 -15.00 62.64 2.30
C MET A 1 -14.45 61.25 2.53
N ARG A 2 -14.67 60.34 1.58
CA ARG A 2 -14.46 58.88 1.72
C ARG A 2 -12.97 58.52 1.63
N ILE A 3 -12.49 57.72 2.58
CA ILE A 3 -11.18 57.07 2.52
C ILE A 3 -11.37 55.83 1.65
N SER A 4 -10.77 55.85 0.46
CA SER A 4 -10.74 54.73 -0.46
C SER A 4 -10.03 53.54 0.20
N GLN A 5 -10.79 52.54 0.59
CA GLN A 5 -10.23 51.23 0.91
C GLN A 5 -9.74 50.62 -0.40
N ARG A 6 -8.42 50.47 -0.53
CA ARG A 6 -7.83 49.58 -1.53
C ARG A 6 -8.17 48.16 -1.11
N THR A 7 -9.07 47.53 -1.85
CA THR A 7 -9.23 46.09 -1.89
C THR A 7 -7.89 45.46 -2.24
N PRO A 8 -7.37 44.48 -1.49
CA PRO A 8 -6.37 43.58 -2.04
C PRO A 8 -7.07 42.66 -3.04
N ASP A 9 -7.11 43.08 -4.30
CA ASP A 9 -7.17 42.16 -5.43
C ASP A 9 -5.83 41.40 -5.47
N SER A 10 -5.83 40.21 -4.90
CA SER A 10 -4.73 39.23 -4.99
C SER A 10 -5.36 37.87 -4.75
N GLY A 11 -5.47 36.96 -5.70
CA GLY A 11 -5.11 36.97 -7.10
C GLY A 11 -5.59 35.63 -7.66
N THR A 12 -6.18 35.67 -8.84
CA THR A 12 -6.17 34.58 -9.83
C THR A 12 -6.40 33.16 -9.27
N THR A 13 -7.67 32.80 -9.08
CA THR A 13 -8.12 31.41 -9.15
C THR A 13 -7.85 30.90 -10.57
N GLY A 14 -6.66 30.34 -10.78
CA GLY A 14 -6.39 29.48 -11.93
C GLY A 14 -7.34 28.27 -11.89
N PRO A 15 -7.65 27.64 -13.03
CA PRO A 15 -8.57 26.51 -13.05
C PRO A 15 -8.02 25.37 -12.19
N GLY A 16 -8.70 25.05 -11.09
CA GLY A 16 -8.65 23.74 -10.44
C GLY A 16 -7.45 23.42 -9.53
N ARG A 17 -6.79 24.39 -8.89
CA ARG A 17 -5.83 24.06 -7.81
C ARG A 17 -6.61 23.51 -6.61
N VAL A 18 -6.56 22.20 -6.40
CA VAL A 18 -7.13 21.56 -5.21
C VAL A 18 -6.37 22.07 -4.00
N ASP A 19 -7.09 22.58 -3.01
CA ASP A 19 -6.48 23.01 -1.75
C ASP A 19 -5.82 21.81 -1.06
N PRO A 20 -4.55 21.91 -0.60
CA PRO A 20 -3.86 20.80 0.04
C PRO A 20 -4.64 20.23 1.24
N ILE A 21 -5.35 21.06 2.00
CA ILE A 21 -6.14 20.61 3.16
C ILE A 21 -7.34 19.79 2.68
N ASP A 22 -8.03 20.23 1.63
CA ASP A 22 -9.14 19.49 1.03
C ASP A 22 -8.69 18.13 0.45
N ALA A 23 -7.50 18.09 -0.15
CA ALA A 23 -6.88 16.85 -0.64
C ALA A 23 -6.60 15.88 0.53
N LEU A 24 -6.05 16.36 1.64
CA LEU A 24 -5.84 15.51 2.84
C LEU A 24 -7.16 15.05 3.47
N HIS A 25 -8.21 15.87 3.43
CA HIS A 25 -9.54 15.47 3.85
C HIS A 25 -10.14 14.40 2.92
N LEU A 26 -9.82 14.41 1.62
CA LEU A 26 -10.22 13.35 0.70
C LEU A 26 -9.59 12.01 1.09
N LEU A 27 -8.30 11.97 1.43
CA LEU A 27 -7.64 10.74 1.89
C LEU A 27 -8.38 10.11 3.09
N ARG A 28 -8.76 10.93 4.08
CA ARG A 28 -9.53 10.45 5.24
C ARG A 28 -10.90 9.90 4.86
N ARG A 29 -11.58 10.53 3.90
CA ARG A 29 -12.91 10.09 3.42
C ARG A 29 -12.84 8.74 2.71
N ILE A 30 -11.75 8.43 2.01
CA ILE A 30 -11.57 7.16 1.29
C ILE A 30 -10.86 6.08 2.12
N GLY A 31 -10.75 6.28 3.45
CA GLY A 31 -10.32 5.25 4.40
C GLY A 31 -8.86 5.30 4.82
N PHE A 32 -8.09 6.34 4.46
CA PHE A 32 -6.75 6.52 5.03
C PHE A 32 -6.82 7.02 6.48
N GLY A 33 -6.16 6.31 7.39
CA GLY A 33 -5.85 6.77 8.73
C GLY A 33 -4.68 7.74 8.70
N GLY A 34 -4.87 8.96 9.22
CA GLY A 34 -3.83 9.99 9.28
C GLY A 34 -3.12 10.06 10.63
N GLY A 35 -1.81 10.25 10.61
CA GLY A 35 -0.93 10.43 11.77
C GLY A 35 0.14 11.48 11.52
N ARG A 36 0.88 11.83 12.57
CA ARG A 36 2.04 12.73 12.51
C ARG A 36 3.29 11.92 12.84
N LEU A 37 4.32 12.11 12.04
CA LEU A 37 5.66 11.60 12.34
C LEU A 37 6.45 12.70 13.01
N PHE A 38 7.09 12.37 14.12
CA PHE A 38 7.92 13.30 14.86
C PHE A 38 9.38 12.93 14.69
N GLY A 39 10.21 13.90 14.35
CA GLY A 39 11.66 13.70 14.31
C GLY A 39 12.25 13.56 15.71
N ALA A 40 13.56 13.31 15.78
CA ALA A 40 14.30 13.13 17.03
C ALA A 40 14.18 14.31 18.04
N ARG A 41 13.75 15.49 17.58
CA ARG A 41 13.55 16.70 18.40
C ARG A 41 12.08 16.94 18.80
N GLY A 42 11.18 16.01 18.50
CA GLY A 42 9.74 16.14 18.78
C GLY A 42 9.00 17.12 17.86
N ASN A 43 9.66 17.66 16.84
CA ASN A 43 9.01 18.42 15.77
C ASN A 43 8.34 17.48 14.77
N THR A 44 7.20 17.87 14.22
CA THR A 44 6.58 17.13 13.11
C THR A 44 7.52 17.17 11.90
N THR A 45 7.91 16.00 11.42
CA THR A 45 8.75 15.84 10.22
C THR A 45 7.89 15.57 8.99
N ALA A 46 6.81 14.82 9.15
CA ALA A 46 5.87 14.51 8.07
C ALA A 46 4.47 14.23 8.62
N LEU A 47 3.46 14.40 7.78
CA LEU A 47 2.18 13.74 7.97
C LEU A 47 2.22 12.41 7.24
N HIS A 48 1.61 11.40 7.85
CA HIS A 48 1.53 10.05 7.28
C HIS A 48 0.07 9.64 7.18
N TYR A 49 -0.33 9.13 6.03
CA TYR A 49 -1.65 8.57 5.78
C TYR A 49 -1.50 7.15 5.29
N ARG A 50 -2.21 6.20 5.91
CA ARG A 50 -2.17 4.79 5.52
C ARG A 50 -3.56 4.19 5.39
N ARG A 51 -3.76 3.35 4.39
CA ARG A 51 -4.83 2.37 4.35
C ARG A 51 -4.24 1.00 4.05
N SER A 52 -4.83 -0.05 4.61
CA SER A 52 -4.42 -1.42 4.34
C SER A 52 -5.63 -2.25 3.93
N TRP A 53 -5.47 -3.05 2.88
CA TRP A 53 -6.53 -3.85 2.31
C TRP A 53 -5.94 -5.12 1.67
N ARG A 54 -6.45 -6.30 2.09
CA ARG A 54 -6.04 -7.63 1.60
C ARG A 54 -4.53 -7.88 1.49
N GLY A 55 -3.76 -7.36 2.45
CA GLY A 55 -2.29 -7.52 2.48
C GLY A 55 -1.54 -6.37 1.81
N VAL A 56 -2.19 -5.60 0.95
CA VAL A 56 -1.60 -4.39 0.36
C VAL A 56 -1.76 -3.21 1.30
N SER A 57 -0.72 -2.39 1.43
CA SER A 57 -0.76 -1.10 2.14
C SER A 57 -0.41 0.03 1.19
N ASP A 58 -1.31 1.01 1.11
CA ASP A 58 -1.04 2.29 0.47
C ASP A 58 -0.64 3.29 1.55
N VAL A 59 0.46 3.99 1.32
CA VAL A 59 1.05 4.96 2.25
C VAL A 59 1.29 6.27 1.52
N VAL A 60 0.88 7.38 2.13
CA VAL A 60 1.19 8.74 1.66
C VAL A 60 1.96 9.47 2.76
N LEU A 61 3.15 9.95 2.42
CA LEU A 61 3.98 10.81 3.26
C LEU A 61 3.90 12.24 2.73
N VAL A 62 3.74 13.21 3.64
CA VAL A 62 3.63 14.63 3.30
C VAL A 62 4.60 15.41 4.16
N TYR A 63 5.66 15.93 3.54
CA TYR A 63 6.66 16.76 4.20
C TYR A 63 6.29 18.25 4.12
N SER A 64 5.69 18.66 3.01
CA SER A 64 5.15 20.00 2.81
C SER A 64 3.99 20.00 1.80
N GLU A 65 3.37 21.16 1.56
CA GLU A 65 2.32 21.28 0.53
C GLU A 65 2.81 20.91 -0.89
N ASN A 66 4.11 21.12 -1.16
CA ASN A 66 4.74 20.91 -2.45
C ASN A 66 5.60 19.64 -2.50
N ASP A 67 5.60 18.87 -1.40
CA ASP A 67 6.49 17.72 -1.24
C ASP A 67 5.77 16.60 -0.50
N ALA A 68 5.26 15.67 -1.31
CA ALA A 68 4.57 14.48 -0.89
C ALA A 68 4.99 13.29 -1.75
N GLU A 69 4.89 12.10 -1.16
CA GLU A 69 5.28 10.84 -1.76
C GLU A 69 4.22 9.79 -1.46
N ALA A 70 3.92 8.92 -2.42
CA ALA A 70 3.04 7.79 -2.22
C ALA A 70 3.70 6.47 -2.61
N TYR A 71 3.40 5.47 -1.79
CA TYR A 71 3.98 4.15 -1.83
C TYR A 71 2.88 3.11 -1.76
N ARG A 72 3.09 1.99 -2.46
CA ARG A 72 2.26 0.80 -2.39
C ARG A 72 3.14 -0.39 -2.08
N ALA A 73 2.75 -1.18 -1.08
CA ALA A 73 3.50 -2.36 -0.64
C ALA A 73 2.57 -3.56 -0.49
N ASP A 74 3.02 -4.73 -0.97
CA ASP A 74 2.30 -6.02 -0.86
C ASP A 74 2.35 -6.64 0.56
N ASP A 75 3.13 -6.07 1.47
CA ASP A 75 3.22 -6.48 2.87
C ASP A 75 2.45 -5.49 3.75
N PRO A 76 1.58 -5.96 4.68
CA PRO A 76 1.09 -5.11 5.76
C PRO A 76 2.28 -4.72 6.62
N LEU A 77 2.90 -3.58 6.29
CA LEU A 77 3.97 -2.96 7.06
C LEU A 77 3.67 -3.12 8.54
N GLN A 78 4.48 -3.95 9.21
CA GLN A 78 4.27 -4.23 10.61
C GLN A 78 4.17 -2.91 11.35
N VAL A 79 3.13 -2.80 12.16
CA VAL A 79 2.60 -1.58 12.77
C VAL A 79 3.62 -0.86 13.66
N ASP A 80 4.76 -1.49 13.92
CA ASP A 80 5.81 -1.05 14.83
C ASP A 80 7.07 -0.44 14.17
N GLY A 81 7.16 -0.42 12.83
CA GLY A 81 8.26 0.27 12.13
C GLY A 81 8.03 1.77 12.01
N ASP A 82 9.08 2.60 12.11
CA ASP A 82 8.96 4.04 11.85
C ASP A 82 8.48 4.21 10.39
N PRO A 83 7.36 4.91 10.13
CA PRO A 83 6.89 5.12 8.77
C PRO A 83 7.88 5.88 7.89
N LEU A 84 8.87 6.58 8.47
CA LEU A 84 10.01 7.13 7.73
C LEU A 84 10.98 6.04 7.22
N ASP A 85 11.10 4.91 7.92
CA ASP A 85 11.94 3.79 7.46
C ASP A 85 11.41 3.17 6.17
N LEU A 86 10.13 3.42 5.83
CA LEU A 86 9.50 2.96 4.59
C LEU A 86 10.12 3.59 3.35
N ALA A 87 10.40 4.89 3.38
CA ALA A 87 11.06 5.60 2.28
C ALA A 87 12.50 5.10 2.04
N CYS A 88 13.08 4.43 3.04
CA CYS A 88 14.42 3.85 2.98
C CYS A 88 14.42 2.36 2.62
N ARG A 89 13.25 1.71 2.46
CA ARG A 89 13.17 0.29 2.10
C ARG A 89 13.47 0.11 0.61
N PRO A 90 14.48 -0.70 0.24
CA PRO A 90 14.85 -0.90 -1.17
C PRO A 90 13.78 -1.66 -1.97
N ASP A 91 12.91 -2.41 -1.28
CA ASP A 91 11.82 -3.19 -1.90
C ASP A 91 10.51 -2.38 -2.06
N LEU A 92 10.46 -1.15 -1.55
CA LEU A 92 9.34 -0.24 -1.75
C LEU A 92 9.63 0.68 -2.93
N LEU A 93 8.87 0.53 -4.00
CA LEU A 93 8.92 1.44 -5.13
C LEU A 93 8.04 2.65 -4.80
N CYS A 94 8.66 3.83 -4.71
CA CYS A 94 7.93 5.08 -4.72
C CYS A 94 7.18 5.18 -6.06
N GLU A 95 5.85 5.16 -6.01
CA GLU A 95 5.04 5.17 -7.23
C GLU A 95 4.77 6.60 -7.71
N VAL A 96 4.64 7.55 -6.78
CA VAL A 96 4.28 8.95 -7.10
C VAL A 96 5.01 9.92 -6.16
N VAL A 97 5.61 10.96 -6.74
CA VAL A 97 6.23 12.08 -6.02
C VAL A 97 5.71 13.39 -6.62
N GLY A 98 5.34 14.35 -5.78
CA GLY A 98 4.89 15.66 -6.24
C GLY A 98 4.25 16.51 -5.15
N THR A 99 3.38 17.43 -5.56
CA THR A 99 2.57 18.22 -4.62
C THR A 99 1.52 17.34 -3.94
N VAL A 100 1.00 17.79 -2.79
CA VAL A 100 -0.08 17.08 -2.08
C VAL A 100 -1.28 16.82 -2.99
N ALA A 101 -1.65 17.80 -3.83
CA ALA A 101 -2.78 17.67 -4.74
C ALA A 101 -2.55 16.60 -5.80
N GLU A 102 -1.37 16.55 -6.42
CA GLU A 102 -1.01 15.56 -7.45
C GLU A 102 -0.95 14.16 -6.87
N VAL A 103 -0.26 13.99 -5.73
CA VAL A 103 -0.13 12.69 -5.07
C VAL A 103 -1.50 12.17 -4.64
N VAL A 104 -2.36 13.01 -4.05
CA VAL A 104 -3.71 12.60 -3.66
C VAL A 104 -4.56 12.24 -4.87
N ALA A 105 -4.49 13.03 -5.95
CA ALA A 105 -5.22 12.74 -7.18
C ALA A 105 -4.85 11.34 -7.70
N GLU A 106 -3.56 11.03 -7.83
CA GLU A 106 -3.09 9.72 -8.27
C GLU A 106 -3.51 8.59 -7.33
N VAL A 107 -3.28 8.72 -6.03
CA VAL A 107 -3.62 7.68 -5.04
C VAL A 107 -5.12 7.38 -4.99
N THR A 108 -5.97 8.36 -5.31
CA THR A 108 -7.43 8.14 -5.40
C THR A 108 -7.84 7.29 -6.61
N THR A 109 -7.01 7.23 -7.65
CA THR A 109 -7.24 6.36 -8.82
C THR A 109 -6.78 4.93 -8.58
N TRP A 110 -5.95 4.70 -7.56
CA TRP A 110 -5.42 3.38 -7.28
C TRP A 110 -6.54 2.39 -6.97
N PRO A 111 -6.51 1.20 -7.60
CA PRO A 111 -7.56 0.21 -7.40
C PRO A 111 -7.63 -0.19 -5.94
N VAL A 112 -8.84 -0.11 -5.39
CA VAL A 112 -9.19 -0.62 -4.06
C VAL A 112 -9.52 -2.13 -4.14
N ASP A 113 -9.72 -2.67 -5.35
CA ASP A 113 -9.96 -4.10 -5.60
C ASP A 113 -9.66 -4.45 -7.09
N SER A 114 -9.26 -5.71 -7.32
CA SER A 114 -9.22 -6.44 -8.62
C SER A 114 -7.92 -6.39 -9.45
N THR A 115 -7.29 -7.56 -9.65
CA THR A 115 -6.32 -7.93 -10.71
C THR A 115 -4.80 -7.82 -10.48
N LEU A 116 -4.28 -8.11 -9.28
CA LEU A 116 -2.99 -8.82 -9.28
C LEU A 116 -3.29 -10.31 -9.40
N PRO A 117 -2.93 -10.99 -10.51
CA PRO A 117 -3.01 -12.43 -10.54
C PRO A 117 -2.15 -12.98 -9.40
N ARG A 118 -2.71 -13.90 -8.63
CA ARG A 118 -1.93 -14.78 -7.74
C ARG A 118 -1.07 -15.72 -8.58
N ASP A 119 -0.20 -15.20 -9.43
CA ASP A 119 0.73 -16.01 -10.21
C ASP A 119 2.13 -15.81 -9.65
N SER A 120 2.30 -16.32 -8.44
CA SER A 120 3.55 -16.92 -7.99
C SER A 120 3.24 -18.07 -7.04
N GLU A 121 2.29 -18.92 -7.43
CA GLU A 121 2.44 -20.36 -7.17
C GLU A 121 3.59 -20.84 -8.06
N SER A 122 4.83 -20.54 -7.63
CA SER A 122 6.03 -21.11 -8.21
C SER A 122 5.93 -22.63 -8.04
N GLY A 123 5.84 -23.31 -9.18
CA GLY A 123 5.30 -24.65 -9.28
C GLY A 123 5.91 -25.67 -8.34
N ARG A 124 5.04 -26.42 -7.66
CA ARG A 124 5.28 -27.84 -7.43
C ARG A 124 4.35 -28.63 -8.34
N PRO A 125 4.88 -29.43 -9.28
CA PRO A 125 4.04 -30.29 -10.09
C PRO A 125 3.31 -31.29 -9.19
N ALA A 126 2.00 -31.40 -9.37
CA ALA A 126 1.23 -32.53 -8.87
C ALA A 126 1.75 -33.81 -9.52
N PRO A 127 2.17 -34.84 -8.77
CA PRO A 127 2.39 -36.15 -9.36
C PRO A 127 1.03 -36.80 -9.65
N GLY A 128 0.76 -36.89 -10.95
CA GLY A 128 -0.28 -37.64 -11.65
C GLY A 128 -1.23 -38.52 -10.83
N SER A 129 -2.50 -38.16 -10.88
CA SER A 129 -3.58 -39.14 -10.97
C SER A 129 -3.61 -39.68 -12.40
N THR A 130 -3.50 -41.00 -12.60
CA THR A 130 -4.42 -41.86 -13.39
C THR A 130 -3.81 -43.27 -13.45
N GLY A 131 -4.66 -44.26 -13.21
CA GLY A 131 -4.27 -45.59 -12.74
C GLY A 131 -3.72 -46.57 -13.78
N MET A 132 -3.21 -47.67 -13.24
CA MET A 132 -3.11 -48.96 -13.90
C MET A 132 -3.45 -50.04 -12.88
N THR A 133 -4.42 -50.86 -13.28
CA THR A 133 -4.97 -52.02 -12.57
C THR A 133 -4.09 -53.26 -12.79
N ALA A 134 -4.00 -54.10 -11.75
CA ALA A 134 -3.66 -55.54 -11.70
C ALA A 134 -2.16 -55.97 -11.60
N PRO A 135 -1.86 -57.20 -11.10
CA PRO A 135 -2.68 -58.15 -10.35
C PRO A 135 -2.11 -58.48 -8.94
N GLN A 136 -2.96 -59.01 -8.05
CA GLN A 136 -2.50 -59.70 -6.83
C GLN A 136 -1.93 -61.08 -7.20
N PRO A 137 -0.77 -61.50 -6.65
CA PRO A 137 -0.46 -62.91 -6.52
C PRO A 137 -1.09 -63.49 -5.25
N ILE A 138 -1.83 -64.56 -5.48
CA ILE A 138 -2.51 -65.44 -4.55
C ILE A 138 -1.51 -66.44 -3.94
N ALA A 139 -1.80 -66.86 -2.71
CA ALA A 139 -1.52 -68.17 -2.11
C ALA A 139 -0.16 -68.46 -1.42
N GLN A 140 -0.26 -68.60 -0.09
CA GLN A 140 0.07 -69.76 0.76
C GLN A 140 1.40 -70.53 0.52
N ASP A 141 2.22 -70.66 1.57
CA ASP A 141 2.36 -71.89 2.38
C ASP A 141 3.71 -71.95 3.16
N HIS A 142 3.63 -72.50 4.38
CA HIS A 142 4.69 -73.11 5.21
C HIS A 142 6.01 -72.36 5.51
N ARG A 143 6.21 -72.05 6.80
CA ARG A 143 7.30 -72.66 7.61
C ARG A 143 6.97 -72.68 9.10
N ASP A 144 6.65 -73.89 9.57
CA ASP A 144 7.07 -74.43 10.86
C ASP A 144 8.55 -74.12 11.17
N ARG A 145 8.87 -73.62 12.37
CA ARG A 145 9.70 -74.36 13.35
C ARG A 145 10.05 -73.56 14.62
N CYS A 146 10.09 -74.32 15.70
CA CYS A 146 10.45 -74.02 17.07
C CYS A 146 11.76 -73.25 17.28
N GLY A 147 11.78 -72.51 18.39
CA GLY A 147 12.95 -71.98 19.08
C GLY A 147 12.50 -71.34 20.39
#